data_AF-R2P458-F1
#
_entry.id   AF-R2P458-F1
#
_cell.length_a   1.000
_cell.length_b   1.000
_cell.length_c   1.000
_cell.angle_alpha   90.00
_cell.angle_beta   90.00
_cell.angle_gamma   90.00
#
_symmetry.space_group_name_H-M   'P 1'
#
loop_
_entity.id
_entity.type
_entity.pdbx_description
1 polymer ?
#
loop_
_entity_poly.entity_id
_entity_poly.type
_entity_poly.pdbx_seq_one_letter_code
_entity_poly.pdbx_strand_id
1 'polypeptide(L)'
;MISEKQKLAIVSLSVLLVGEVIAVISIGLIYFNREFFGSHLDIIRTFVNASTAFFGCFFSFLAALLMFQFLKYREKQKEVHKTARLFTKLKKEYENNYSVLIDLGGEIANGSTELARLLKENQKVRDLFVLAVYRLDFIMYDTYYNDTDWQIIRDVDSYSESYLELFEQSHQVEYLCQAIVENKINSEESLKQLLVLITEKIGTMQQHQLDIELRERPIETDSECEYETEPAGVKMVQE
;
A
#
# COMPACT_ATOMS: atom_id res chain seq x y z
N MET A 1 -16.40 -14.21 -4.64
CA MET A 1 -15.71 -14.31 -3.33
C MET A 1 -16.52 -13.56 -2.29
N ILE A 2 -16.84 -14.19 -1.15
CA ILE A 2 -17.55 -13.53 -0.05
C ILE A 2 -16.56 -12.64 0.71
N SER A 3 -16.90 -11.36 0.87
CA SER A 3 -16.10 -10.36 1.61
C SER A 3 -15.94 -10.74 3.09
N GLU A 4 -14.83 -10.36 3.74
CA GLU A 4 -14.64 -10.58 5.19
C GLU A 4 -15.80 -9.99 6.02
N LYS A 5 -16.38 -8.86 5.59
CA LYS A 5 -17.56 -8.27 6.23
C LYS A 5 -18.80 -9.16 6.13
N GLN A 6 -18.98 -9.82 4.99
CA GLN A 6 -20.09 -10.75 4.75
C GLN A 6 -19.91 -12.06 5.54
N LYS A 7 -18.68 -12.56 5.68
CA LYS A 7 -18.39 -13.74 6.52
C LYS A 7 -18.74 -13.48 7.99
N LEU A 8 -18.37 -12.30 8.51
CA LEU A 8 -18.73 -11.91 9.87
C LEU A 8 -20.25 -11.81 10.05
N ALA A 9 -20.95 -11.17 9.11
CA ALA A 9 -22.41 -11.06 9.15
C ALA A 9 -23.09 -12.45 9.18
N ILE A 10 -22.63 -13.39 8.35
CA ILE A 10 -23.17 -14.76 8.29
C ILE A 10 -22.95 -15.51 9.61
N VAL A 11 -21.76 -15.41 10.20
CA VAL A 11 -21.46 -16.05 11.49
C VAL A 11 -22.34 -15.44 12.58
N SER A 12 -22.44 -14.11 12.67
CA SER A 12 -23.29 -13.45 13.66
C SER A 12 -24.77 -13.83 13.50
N LEU A 13 -25.27 -13.89 12.27
CA LEU A 13 -26.65 -14.28 11.98
C LEU A 13 -26.93 -15.74 12.38
N SER A 14 -25.96 -16.62 12.13
CA SER A 14 -26.07 -18.05 12.47
C SER A 14 -26.10 -18.28 13.97
N VAL A 15 -25.26 -17.57 14.74
CA VAL A 15 -25.27 -17.68 16.21
C VAL A 15 -26.57 -17.12 16.80
N LEU A 16 -27.07 -16.01 16.26
CA LEU A 16 -28.34 -15.42 16.69
C LEU A 16 -29.51 -16.39 16.43
N LEU A 17 -29.55 -17.02 15.26
CA LEU A 17 -30.58 -17.96 14.87
C LEU A 17 -30.56 -19.24 15.73
N VAL A 18 -29.38 -19.76 16.06
CA VAL A 18 -29.24 -20.88 17.02
C VAL A 18 -29.73 -20.48 18.42
N GLY A 19 -29.41 -19.26 18.87
CA GLY A 19 -29.88 -18.73 20.14
C GLY A 19 -31.40 -18.63 20.22
N GLU A 20 -32.06 -18.11 19.18
CA GLU A 20 -33.52 -18.02 19.11
C GLU A 20 -34.18 -19.41 19.10
N VAL A 21 -33.64 -20.36 18.34
CA VAL A 21 -34.16 -21.73 18.29
C VAL A 21 -34.10 -22.39 19.68
N ILE A 22 -32.99 -22.23 20.41
CA ILE A 22 -32.85 -22.77 21.77
C ILE A 22 -33.84 -22.10 22.73
N ALA A 23 -34.04 -20.79 22.63
CA ALA A 23 -34.98 -20.05 23.48
C ALA A 23 -36.43 -20.52 23.25
N VAL A 24 -36.85 -20.66 21.98
CA VAL A 24 -38.19 -21.12 21.61
C VAL A 24 -38.43 -22.57 22.06
N ILE A 25 -37.44 -23.47 21.86
CA ILE A 25 -37.53 -24.86 22.31
C ILE A 25 -37.63 -24.92 23.85
N SER A 26 -36.87 -24.10 24.56
CA SER A 26 -36.89 -24.03 26.02
C SER A 26 -38.25 -23.56 26.55
N ILE A 27 -38.82 -22.51 25.95
CA ILE A 27 -40.17 -22.03 26.28
C ILE A 27 -41.23 -23.09 25.98
N GLY A 28 -41.13 -23.77 24.83
CA GLY A 28 -42.02 -24.87 24.45
C GLY A 28 -41.98 -26.03 25.45
N LEU A 29 -40.79 -26.48 25.84
CA LEU A 29 -40.62 -27.57 26.81
C LEU A 29 -41.20 -27.22 28.19
N ILE A 30 -41.04 -25.97 28.64
CA ILE A 30 -41.62 -25.47 29.89
C ILE A 30 -43.14 -25.40 29.81
N TYR A 31 -43.69 -24.92 28.69
CA TYR A 31 -45.14 -24.81 28.48
C TYR A 31 -45.82 -26.19 28.46
N PHE A 32 -45.24 -27.16 27.75
CA PHE A 32 -45.82 -28.50 27.61
C PHE A 32 -45.64 -29.41 28.86
N ASN A 33 -44.67 -29.13 29.73
CA ASN A 33 -44.40 -29.93 30.95
C ASN A 33 -44.68 -29.15 32.25
N ARG A 34 -45.64 -28.23 32.23
CA ARG A 34 -45.91 -27.28 33.32
C ARG A 34 -46.21 -27.94 34.68
N GLU A 35 -46.90 -29.08 34.72
CA GLU A 35 -47.18 -29.82 35.96
C GLU A 35 -45.93 -30.46 36.59
N PHE A 36 -45.03 -31.00 35.76
CA PHE A 36 -43.78 -31.60 36.19
C PHE A 36 -42.78 -30.54 36.68
N PHE A 37 -42.67 -29.41 35.97
CA PHE A 37 -41.74 -28.34 36.34
C PHE A 37 -42.28 -27.43 37.45
N GLY A 38 -43.59 -27.17 37.50
CA GLY A 38 -44.20 -26.26 38.48
C GLY A 38 -44.20 -26.78 39.93
N SER A 39 -43.99 -28.09 40.12
CA SER A 39 -43.93 -28.75 41.43
C SER A 39 -42.50 -28.94 41.96
N HIS A 40 -41.47 -28.85 41.11
CA HIS A 40 -40.09 -29.18 41.46
C HIS A 40 -39.05 -28.10 41.16
N LEU A 41 -39.38 -27.09 40.34
CA LEU A 41 -38.47 -26.02 39.95
C LEU A 41 -39.17 -24.66 40.01
N ASP A 42 -38.49 -23.68 40.59
CA ASP A 42 -38.87 -22.28 40.40
C ASP A 42 -38.55 -21.90 38.95
N ILE A 43 -39.56 -22.01 38.08
CA ILE A 43 -39.46 -21.84 36.63
C ILE A 43 -38.90 -20.45 36.29
N ILE A 44 -39.32 -19.41 37.02
CA ILE A 44 -38.88 -18.04 36.80
C ILE A 44 -37.40 -17.92 37.15
N ARG A 45 -36.99 -18.42 38.32
CA ARG A 45 -35.59 -18.37 38.75
C ARG A 45 -34.66 -19.19 37.85
N THR A 46 -35.12 -20.36 37.40
CA THR A 46 -34.36 -21.24 36.51
C THR A 46 -34.20 -20.61 35.13
N PHE A 47 -35.26 -20.02 34.58
CA PHE A 47 -35.21 -19.28 33.32
C PHE A 47 -34.26 -18.09 33.42
N VAL A 48 -34.38 -17.26 34.46
CA VAL A 48 -33.49 -16.11 34.69
C VAL A 48 -32.04 -16.57 34.76
N ASN A 49 -31.72 -17.59 35.56
CA ASN A 49 -30.35 -18.09 35.68
C ASN A 49 -29.81 -18.66 34.35
N ALA A 50 -30.62 -19.42 33.62
CA ALA A 50 -30.23 -19.98 32.33
C ALA A 50 -30.03 -18.89 31.26
N SER A 51 -30.92 -17.89 31.20
CA SER A 51 -30.79 -16.74 30.31
C SER A 51 -29.55 -15.90 30.66
N THR A 52 -29.30 -15.63 31.95
CA THR A 52 -28.10 -14.91 32.39
C THR A 52 -26.82 -15.67 32.02
N ALA A 53 -26.79 -16.99 32.22
CA ALA A 53 -25.66 -17.83 31.81
C ALA A 53 -25.48 -17.83 30.28
N PHE A 54 -26.57 -17.94 29.52
CA PHE A 54 -26.56 -17.90 28.06
C PHE A 54 -26.04 -16.57 27.53
N PHE A 55 -26.57 -15.43 27.99
CA PHE A 55 -26.10 -14.11 27.60
C PHE A 55 -24.65 -13.89 28.02
N GLY A 56 -24.25 -14.34 29.20
CA GLY A 56 -22.85 -14.29 29.65
C GLY A 56 -21.91 -15.04 28.71
N CYS A 57 -22.26 -16.28 28.33
CA CYS A 57 -21.49 -17.08 27.37
C CYS A 57 -21.49 -16.46 25.96
N PHE A 58 -22.64 -15.97 25.50
CA PHE A 58 -22.77 -15.33 24.18
C PHE A 58 -21.94 -14.04 24.08
N PHE A 59 -22.02 -13.15 25.07
CA PHE A 59 -21.21 -11.93 25.09
C PHE A 59 -19.72 -12.22 25.26
N SER A 60 -19.35 -13.26 26.02
CA SER A 60 -17.95 -13.70 26.11
C SER A 60 -17.43 -14.21 24.77
N PHE A 61 -18.23 -14.99 24.04
CA PHE A 61 -17.89 -15.46 22.70
C PHE A 61 -17.80 -14.31 21.69
N LEU A 62 -18.77 -13.38 21.71
CA LEU A 62 -18.76 -12.19 20.87
C LEU A 62 -17.52 -11.32 21.15
N ALA A 63 -17.17 -11.11 22.42
CA ALA A 63 -15.98 -10.37 22.82
C ALA A 63 -14.70 -11.05 22.32
N ALA A 64 -14.61 -12.38 22.41
CA ALA A 64 -13.48 -13.13 21.87
C ALA A 64 -13.35 -12.99 20.34
N LEU A 65 -14.47 -13.06 19.60
CA LEU A 65 -14.49 -12.84 18.15
C LEU A 65 -14.05 -11.41 17.78
N LEU A 66 -14.56 -10.40 18.47
CA LEU A 66 -14.19 -9.01 18.25
C LEU A 66 -12.70 -8.77 18.57
N MET A 67 -12.19 -9.35 19.66
CA MET A 67 -10.77 -9.32 20.01
C MET A 67 -9.91 -9.96 18.92
N PHE A 68 -10.30 -11.14 18.41
CA PHE A 68 -9.57 -11.80 17.34
C PHE A 68 -9.54 -10.97 16.06
N GLN A 69 -10.67 -10.37 15.66
CA GLN A 69 -10.72 -9.47 14.51
C GLN A 69 -9.88 -8.22 14.71
N PHE A 70 -9.92 -7.64 15.90
CA PHE A 70 -9.10 -6.47 16.25
C PHE A 70 -7.61 -6.78 16.16
N LEU A 71 -7.17 -7.94 16.67
CA LEU A 71 -5.78 -8.38 16.57
C LEU A 71 -5.34 -8.56 15.12
N LYS A 72 -6.14 -9.29 14.32
CA LYS A 72 -5.87 -9.50 12.89
C LYS A 72 -5.81 -8.17 12.12
N TYR A 73 -6.73 -7.24 12.39
CA TYR A 73 -6.72 -5.92 11.79
C TYR A 73 -5.47 -5.12 12.19
N ARG A 74 -5.09 -5.16 13.47
CA ARG A 74 -3.90 -4.47 13.99
C ARG A 74 -2.60 -5.00 13.38
N GLU A 75 -2.49 -6.31 13.19
CA GLU A 75 -1.35 -6.93 12.49
C GLU A 75 -1.27 -6.46 11.05
N LYS A 76 -2.39 -6.51 10.30
CA LYS A 76 -2.45 -6.01 8.93
C LYS A 76 -2.04 -4.53 8.85
N GLN A 77 -2.50 -3.69 9.78
CA GLN A 77 -2.11 -2.27 9.81
C GLN A 77 -0.62 -2.07 10.06
N LYS A 78 0.02 -2.91 10.89
CA LYS A 78 1.48 -2.87 11.08
C LYS A 78 2.24 -3.21 9.81
N GLU A 79 1.77 -4.23 9.08
CA GLU A 79 2.36 -4.61 7.78
C GLU A 79 2.23 -3.48 6.77
N VAL A 80 1.03 -2.93 6.59
CA VAL A 80 0.78 -1.78 5.71
C VAL A 80 1.70 -0.61 6.05
N HIS A 81 1.83 -0.26 7.34
CA HIS A 81 2.68 0.85 7.75
C HIS A 81 4.17 0.59 7.50
N LYS A 82 4.64 -0.65 7.72
CA LYS A 82 6.02 -1.06 7.41
C LYS A 82 6.30 -0.95 5.91
N THR A 83 5.41 -1.50 5.08
CA THR A 83 5.56 -1.51 3.62
C THR A 83 5.48 -0.09 3.04
N ALA A 84 4.54 0.73 3.50
CA ALA A 84 4.44 2.14 3.10
C ALA A 84 5.72 2.92 3.43
N ARG A 85 6.32 2.66 4.61
CA ARG A 85 7.59 3.30 4.98
C ARG A 85 8.75 2.86 4.08
N LEU A 86 8.79 1.60 3.65
CA LEU A 86 9.79 1.12 2.68
C LEU A 86 9.59 1.80 1.32
N PHE A 87 8.35 1.88 0.85
CA PHE A 87 8.02 2.59 -0.39
C PHE A 87 8.46 4.05 -0.37
N THR A 88 8.21 4.80 0.71
CA THR A 88 8.67 6.19 0.83
C THR A 88 10.19 6.31 0.72
N LYS A 89 10.95 5.34 1.25
CA LYS A 89 12.41 5.34 1.13
C LYS A 89 12.86 5.07 -0.30
N LEU A 90 12.26 4.08 -0.97
CA LEU A 90 12.52 3.76 -2.38
C LEU A 90 12.20 4.96 -3.28
N LYS A 91 11.04 5.59 -3.08
CA LYS A 91 10.63 6.78 -3.82
C LYS A 91 11.64 7.92 -3.65
N LYS A 92 12.08 8.19 -2.42
CA LYS A 92 13.10 9.22 -2.15
C LYS A 92 14.45 8.89 -2.79
N GLU A 93 14.86 7.64 -2.74
CA GLU A 93 16.11 7.18 -3.39
C GLU A 93 16.05 7.42 -4.90
N TYR A 94 14.95 7.02 -5.53
CA TYR A 94 14.70 7.32 -6.93
C TYR A 94 14.69 8.81 -7.24
N GLU A 95 14.01 9.65 -6.46
CA GLU A 95 13.98 11.10 -6.68
C GLU A 95 15.41 11.69 -6.67
N ASN A 96 16.26 11.22 -5.76
CA ASN A 96 17.67 11.60 -5.73
C ASN A 96 18.42 11.12 -6.98
N ASN A 97 18.29 9.83 -7.32
CA ASN A 97 18.96 9.25 -8.49
C ASN A 97 18.49 9.84 -9.80
N TYR A 98 17.20 10.13 -9.93
CA TYR A 98 16.59 10.77 -11.09
C TYR A 98 17.34 12.06 -11.40
N SER A 99 17.49 12.96 -10.43
CA SER A 99 18.22 14.22 -10.64
C SER A 99 19.65 14.01 -11.20
N VAL A 100 20.37 13.04 -10.65
CA VAL A 100 21.74 12.70 -11.08
C VAL A 100 21.73 12.11 -12.50
N LEU A 101 20.76 11.25 -12.81
CA LEU A 101 20.61 10.65 -14.14
C LEU A 101 20.25 11.69 -15.20
N ILE A 102 19.43 12.69 -14.86
CA ILE A 102 19.09 13.78 -15.79
C ILE A 102 20.33 14.61 -16.11
N ASP A 103 21.09 15.00 -15.09
CA ASP A 103 22.34 15.75 -15.26
C ASP A 103 23.34 14.94 -16.12
N LEU A 104 23.52 13.66 -15.78
CA LEU A 104 24.41 12.76 -16.52
C LEU A 104 23.96 12.60 -17.97
N GLY A 105 22.66 12.40 -18.22
CA GLY A 105 22.09 12.29 -19.56
C GLY A 105 22.29 13.55 -20.39
N GLY A 106 22.16 14.74 -19.78
CA GLY A 106 22.43 16.02 -20.43
C GLY A 106 23.89 16.16 -20.86
N GLU A 107 24.83 15.82 -19.98
CA GLU A 107 26.27 15.84 -20.29
C GLU A 107 26.65 14.82 -21.37
N ILE A 108 26.07 13.61 -21.32
CA ILE A 108 26.28 12.59 -22.35
C ILE A 108 25.73 13.05 -23.70
N ALA A 109 24.50 13.58 -23.74
CA ALA A 109 23.87 14.02 -24.99
C ALA A 109 24.69 15.11 -25.69
N ASN A 110 25.19 16.09 -24.93
CA ASN A 110 25.97 17.22 -25.44
C ASN A 110 27.35 16.82 -25.99
N GLY A 111 27.91 15.71 -25.50
CA GLY A 111 29.27 15.27 -25.81
C GLY A 111 29.40 13.92 -26.50
N SER A 112 28.32 13.17 -26.74
CA SER A 112 28.34 11.71 -26.98
C SER A 112 29.41 11.17 -27.95
N THR A 113 29.65 11.83 -29.08
CA THR A 113 30.68 11.45 -30.05
C THR A 113 32.10 11.68 -29.54
N GLU A 114 32.36 12.83 -28.93
CA GLU A 114 33.67 13.19 -28.38
C GLU A 114 33.92 12.51 -27.03
N LEU A 115 32.87 12.32 -26.23
CA LEU A 115 32.89 11.68 -24.92
C LEU A 115 33.31 10.21 -25.03
N ALA A 116 32.82 9.47 -26.03
CA ALA A 116 33.24 8.08 -26.27
C ALA A 116 34.76 7.96 -26.46
N ARG A 117 35.33 8.87 -27.26
CA ARG A 117 36.78 8.97 -27.48
C ARG A 117 37.51 9.37 -26.21
N LEU A 118 37.04 10.40 -25.51
CA LEU A 118 37.66 10.90 -24.27
C LEU A 118 37.62 9.87 -23.13
N LEU A 119 36.54 9.11 -22.98
CA LEU A 119 36.42 8.03 -21.99
C LEU A 119 37.43 6.89 -22.22
N LYS A 120 37.89 6.72 -23.46
CA LYS A 120 38.90 5.74 -23.84
C LYS A 120 40.32 6.29 -23.72
N GLU A 121 40.54 7.55 -24.13
CA GLU A 121 41.87 8.14 -24.28
C GLU A 121 42.33 8.93 -23.05
N ASN A 122 41.40 9.40 -22.20
CA ASN A 122 41.69 10.32 -21.11
C ASN A 122 41.22 9.78 -19.76
N GLN A 123 42.18 9.32 -18.95
CA GLN A 123 41.90 8.77 -17.62
C GLN A 123 41.17 9.78 -16.72
N LYS A 124 41.45 11.09 -16.81
CA LYS A 124 40.76 12.08 -15.97
C LYS A 124 39.27 12.19 -16.31
N VAL A 125 38.92 12.09 -17.60
CA VAL A 125 37.51 12.10 -18.03
C VAL A 125 36.81 10.84 -17.56
N ARG A 126 37.49 9.69 -17.64
CA ARG A 126 36.99 8.44 -17.07
C ARG A 126 36.78 8.55 -15.55
N ASP A 127 37.73 9.07 -14.79
CA ASP A 127 37.60 9.24 -13.34
C ASP A 127 36.42 10.15 -12.98
N LEU A 128 36.21 11.23 -13.73
CA LEU A 128 35.04 12.11 -13.56
C LEU A 128 33.71 11.41 -13.86
N PHE A 129 33.66 10.60 -14.93
CA PHE A 129 32.50 9.79 -15.26
C PHE A 129 32.19 8.78 -14.15
N VAL A 130 33.22 8.09 -13.65
CA VAL A 130 33.12 7.16 -12.53
C VAL A 130 32.56 7.85 -11.29
N LEU A 131 33.07 9.04 -10.95
CA LEU A 131 32.56 9.84 -9.83
C LEU A 131 31.09 10.24 -10.02
N ALA A 132 30.66 10.57 -11.23
CA ALA A 132 29.27 10.89 -11.52
C ALA A 132 28.36 9.66 -11.32
N VAL A 133 28.78 8.49 -11.78
CA VAL A 133 28.03 7.23 -11.60
C VAL A 133 27.96 6.83 -10.12
N TYR A 134 29.04 6.99 -9.35
CA TYR A 134 29.04 6.70 -7.90
C TYR A 134 28.17 7.64 -7.05
N ARG A 135 27.65 8.74 -7.62
CA ARG A 135 26.63 9.56 -6.94
C ARG A 135 25.24 8.91 -6.96
N LEU A 136 25.04 7.90 -7.80
CA LEU A 136 23.83 7.08 -7.80
C LEU A 136 23.87 6.15 -6.59
N ASP A 137 22.78 6.15 -5.81
CA ASP A 137 22.63 5.33 -4.62
C ASP A 137 21.42 4.42 -4.81
N PHE A 138 21.65 3.12 -5.05
CA PHE A 138 20.59 2.13 -5.25
C PHE A 138 20.48 1.14 -4.08
N ILE A 139 21.02 1.50 -2.90
CA ILE A 139 21.09 0.59 -1.75
C ILE A 139 19.69 0.14 -1.31
N MET A 140 18.70 1.05 -1.26
CA MET A 140 17.34 0.67 -0.87
C MET A 140 16.68 -0.18 -1.94
N TYR A 141 16.87 0.15 -3.22
CA TYR A 141 16.38 -0.68 -4.33
C TYR A 141 16.92 -2.11 -4.22
N ASP A 142 18.24 -2.28 -4.19
CA ASP A 142 18.87 -3.61 -4.16
C ASP A 142 18.49 -4.41 -2.92
N THR A 143 18.34 -3.74 -1.77
CA THR A 143 18.07 -4.41 -0.50
C THR A 143 16.60 -4.73 -0.31
N TYR A 144 15.69 -3.85 -0.73
CA TYR A 144 14.29 -3.90 -0.29
C TYR A 144 13.27 -3.99 -1.41
N TYR A 145 13.65 -3.79 -2.67
CA TYR A 145 12.70 -3.82 -3.78
C TYR A 145 11.94 -5.16 -3.87
N ASN A 146 12.67 -6.29 -3.77
CA ASN A 146 12.07 -7.64 -3.80
C ASN A 146 11.32 -8.01 -2.51
N ASP A 147 11.71 -7.41 -1.38
CA ASP A 147 11.09 -7.64 -0.07
C ASP A 147 9.83 -6.77 0.16
N THR A 148 9.59 -5.82 -0.75
CA THR A 148 8.45 -4.92 -0.68
C THR A 148 7.22 -5.61 -1.27
N ASP A 149 6.16 -5.71 -0.46
CA ASP A 149 4.87 -6.19 -0.94
C ASP A 149 4.17 -5.08 -1.74
N TRP A 150 4.45 -5.05 -3.04
CA TRP A 150 3.88 -4.10 -3.99
C TRP A 150 2.36 -4.21 -4.12
N GLN A 151 1.78 -5.36 -3.79
CA GLN A 151 0.32 -5.52 -3.81
C GLN A 151 -0.32 -4.72 -2.67
N ILE A 152 0.28 -4.74 -1.47
CA ILE A 152 -0.18 -3.91 -0.35
C ILE A 152 -0.06 -2.43 -0.68
N ILE A 153 1.01 -2.01 -1.35
CA ILE A 153 1.18 -0.60 -1.74
C ILE A 153 0.13 -0.21 -2.77
N ARG A 154 -0.09 -1.02 -3.81
CA ARG A 154 -1.08 -0.74 -4.85
C ARG A 154 -2.51 -0.61 -4.30
N ASP A 155 -2.84 -1.38 -3.27
CA ASP A 155 -4.14 -1.28 -2.60
C ASP A 155 -4.32 0.05 -1.83
N VAL A 156 -3.22 0.72 -1.46
CA VAL A 156 -3.21 1.98 -0.71
C VAL A 156 -2.99 3.19 -1.62
N ASP A 157 -2.16 3.04 -2.64
CA ASP A 157 -1.74 4.07 -3.59
C ASP A 157 -1.79 3.51 -5.01
N SER A 158 -2.77 3.97 -5.79
CA SER A 158 -2.98 3.56 -7.17
C SER A 158 -1.86 3.97 -8.12
N TYR A 159 -1.03 4.95 -7.75
CA TYR A 159 0.06 5.46 -8.59
C TYR A 159 1.37 4.68 -8.41
N SER A 160 1.46 3.85 -7.37
CA SER A 160 2.67 3.09 -7.01
C SER A 160 3.22 2.17 -8.11
N GLU A 161 2.36 1.64 -8.97
CA GLU A 161 2.77 0.80 -10.11
C GLU A 161 3.60 1.58 -11.14
N SER A 162 3.30 2.87 -11.31
CA SER A 162 4.05 3.72 -12.25
C SER A 162 5.46 4.03 -11.71
N TYR A 163 5.60 4.16 -10.38
CA TYR A 163 6.91 4.31 -9.74
C TYR A 163 7.76 3.04 -9.79
N LEU A 164 7.14 1.85 -9.80
CA LEU A 164 7.85 0.58 -9.94
C LEU A 164 8.67 0.55 -11.24
N GLU A 165 8.04 0.93 -12.35
CA GLU A 165 8.69 0.96 -13.65
C GLU A 165 9.83 1.99 -13.69
N LEU A 166 9.65 3.16 -13.08
CA LEU A 166 10.71 4.17 -12.96
C LEU A 166 11.91 3.67 -12.15
N PHE A 167 11.68 2.92 -11.06
CA PHE A 167 12.75 2.34 -10.28
C PHE A 167 13.55 1.33 -11.12
N GLU A 168 12.87 0.45 -11.85
CA GLU A 168 13.52 -0.50 -12.74
C GLU A 168 14.31 0.20 -13.87
N GLN A 169 13.71 1.21 -14.51
CA GLN A 169 14.36 1.96 -15.59
C GLN A 169 15.61 2.70 -15.09
N SER A 170 15.53 3.36 -13.94
CA SER A 170 16.67 4.07 -13.36
C SER A 170 17.82 3.12 -12.99
N HIS A 171 17.51 1.94 -12.44
CA HIS A 171 18.52 0.93 -12.14
C HIS A 171 19.13 0.31 -13.41
N GLN A 172 18.34 0.08 -14.47
CA GLN A 172 18.90 -0.37 -15.76
C GLN A 172 19.90 0.64 -16.33
N VAL A 173 19.62 1.95 -16.22
CA VAL A 173 20.57 2.98 -16.66
C VAL A 173 21.86 2.92 -15.83
N GLU A 174 21.73 2.76 -14.52
CA GLU A 174 22.88 2.61 -13.63
C GLU A 174 23.75 1.40 -14.02
N TYR A 175 23.15 0.25 -14.32
CA TYR A 175 23.88 -0.93 -14.76
C TYR A 175 24.63 -0.72 -16.08
N LEU A 176 24.02 0.01 -17.03
CA LEU A 176 24.69 0.39 -18.28
C LEU A 176 25.88 1.33 -18.03
N CYS A 177 25.73 2.28 -17.11
CA CYS A 177 26.81 3.15 -16.68
C CYS A 177 27.94 2.37 -15.98
N GLN A 178 27.62 1.39 -15.13
CA GLN A 178 28.60 0.51 -14.49
C GLN A 178 29.42 -0.28 -15.52
N ALA A 179 28.81 -0.73 -16.63
CA ALA A 179 29.55 -1.42 -17.68
C ALA A 179 30.68 -0.57 -18.31
N ILE A 180 30.51 0.76 -18.34
CA ILE A 180 31.54 1.72 -18.76
C ILE A 180 32.61 1.86 -17.67
N VAL A 181 32.19 2.02 -16.41
CA VAL A 181 33.08 2.16 -15.24
C VAL A 181 34.00 0.94 -15.09
N GLU A 182 33.45 -0.26 -15.23
CA GLU A 182 34.17 -1.53 -15.11
C GLU A 182 35.00 -1.87 -16.36
N ASN A 183 35.01 -0.99 -17.36
CA ASN A 183 35.75 -1.17 -18.61
C ASN A 183 35.39 -2.47 -19.36
N LYS A 184 34.14 -2.95 -19.21
CA LYS A 184 33.61 -4.10 -19.94
C LYS A 184 33.46 -3.81 -21.44
N ILE A 185 33.42 -2.54 -21.81
CA ILE A 185 33.37 -2.05 -23.20
C ILE A 185 34.70 -1.38 -23.53
N ASN A 186 35.39 -1.88 -24.56
CA ASN A 186 36.76 -1.47 -24.90
C ASN A 186 36.90 -0.80 -26.29
N SER A 187 35.82 -0.78 -27.08
CA SER A 187 35.79 -0.15 -28.39
C SER A 187 35.08 1.21 -28.33
N GLU A 188 35.59 2.19 -29.06
CA GLU A 188 35.00 3.54 -29.13
C GLU A 188 33.58 3.51 -29.72
N GLU A 189 33.37 2.70 -30.76
CA GLU A 189 32.07 2.54 -31.39
C GLU A 189 31.04 1.91 -30.43
N SER A 190 31.45 0.90 -29.66
CA SER A 190 30.58 0.30 -28.63
C SER A 190 30.29 1.28 -27.49
N LEU A 191 31.27 2.09 -27.08
CA LEU A 191 31.04 3.15 -26.09
C LEU A 191 30.04 4.18 -26.61
N LYS A 192 30.18 4.61 -27.86
CA LYS A 192 29.25 5.54 -28.50
C LYS A 192 27.82 4.99 -28.53
N GLN A 193 27.65 3.73 -28.94
CA GLN A 193 26.34 3.07 -28.94
C GLN A 193 25.74 2.96 -27.54
N LEU A 194 26.57 2.64 -26.53
CA LEU A 194 26.13 2.56 -25.15
C LEU A 194 25.71 3.92 -24.57
N LEU A 195 26.45 4.99 -24.87
CA LEU A 195 26.12 6.36 -24.46
C LEU A 195 24.80 6.83 -25.10
N VAL A 196 24.56 6.48 -26.37
CA VAL A 196 23.27 6.73 -27.03
C VAL A 196 22.15 5.98 -26.32
N LEU A 197 22.32 4.68 -26.04
CA LEU A 197 21.32 3.87 -25.35
C LEU A 197 21.00 4.40 -23.94
N ILE A 198 22.01 4.83 -23.20
CA ILE A 198 21.84 5.46 -21.88
C ILE A 198 20.99 6.73 -22.01
N THR A 199 21.30 7.59 -22.99
CA THR A 199 20.57 8.85 -23.21
C THR A 199 19.13 8.59 -23.62
N GLU A 200 18.88 7.62 -24.51
CA GLU A 200 17.54 7.21 -24.92
C GLU A 200 16.71 6.71 -23.73
N LYS A 201 17.28 5.83 -22.89
CA LYS A 201 16.61 5.32 -21.70
C LYS A 201 16.29 6.42 -20.69
N ILE A 202 17.21 7.36 -20.47
CA ILE A 202 16.96 8.53 -19.62
C ILE A 202 15.82 9.38 -20.21
N GLY A 203 15.78 9.55 -21.54
CA GLY A 203 14.69 10.25 -22.23
C GLY A 203 13.33 9.57 -22.05
N THR A 204 13.26 8.23 -22.15
CA THR A 204 12.03 7.47 -21.87
C THR A 204 11.59 7.61 -20.41
N MET A 205 12.53 7.51 -19.47
CA MET A 205 12.27 7.69 -18.03
C MET A 205 11.74 9.10 -17.74
N GLN A 206 12.30 10.14 -18.36
CA GLN A 206 11.80 11.52 -18.26
C GLN A 206 10.35 11.66 -18.74
N GLN A 207 10.02 11.04 -19.87
CA GLN A 207 8.65 11.07 -20.40
C GLN A 207 7.67 10.39 -19.43
N HIS A 208 8.05 9.23 -18.88
CA HIS A 208 7.21 8.52 -17.94
C HIS A 208 7.04 9.29 -16.61
N GLN A 209 8.11 9.93 -16.11
CA GLN A 209 8.04 10.81 -14.94
C GLN A 209 7.04 11.97 -15.18
N LEU A 210 7.09 12.61 -16.34
CA LEU A 210 6.17 13.68 -16.71
C LEU A 210 4.71 13.19 -16.74
N ASP A 211 4.47 12.00 -17.29
CA ASP A 211 3.13 11.39 -17.34
C ASP A 211 2.57 11.14 -15.95
N ILE A 212 3.41 10.71 -15.00
CA ILE A 212 3.02 10.52 -13.60
C ILE A 212 2.68 11.86 -12.96
N GLU A 213 3.53 12.87 -13.11
CA GLU A 213 3.28 14.22 -12.58
C GLU A 213 1.99 14.83 -13.14
N LEU A 214 1.67 14.60 -14.41
CA LEU A 214 0.41 15.04 -15.03
C LEU A 214 -0.81 14.30 -14.46
N ARG A 215 -0.69 13.02 -14.10
CA ARG A 215 -1.76 12.22 -13.50
C ARG A 215 -1.95 12.49 -12.00
N GLU A 216 -0.90 12.94 -11.31
CA GLU A 216 -0.91 13.31 -9.90
C GLU A 216 -1.39 14.76 -9.67
N ARG A 217 -1.42 15.60 -10.72
CA ARG A 217 -2.03 16.93 -10.59
C ARG A 217 -3.50 16.77 -10.19
N PRO A 218 -3.95 17.43 -9.10
CA PRO A 218 -5.36 17.49 -8.82
C PRO A 218 -6.04 18.11 -10.04
N ILE A 219 -7.07 17.45 -10.54
CA ILE A 219 -8.03 18.09 -11.44
C ILE A 219 -8.55 19.27 -10.63
N GLU A 220 -8.17 20.49 -10.99
CA GLU A 220 -8.88 21.69 -10.56
C GLU A 220 -10.29 21.56 -11.14
N THR A 221 -11.17 20.86 -10.41
CA THR A 221 -12.60 20.99 -10.62
C THR A 221 -12.95 22.38 -10.10
N ASP A 222 -13.06 23.32 -11.03
CA ASP A 222 -13.98 24.45 -10.93
C ASP A 222 -15.36 23.90 -10.52
N SER A 223 -15.62 23.85 -9.21
CA SER A 223 -16.94 23.64 -8.63
C SER A 223 -16.88 24.04 -7.16
N GLU A 224 -16.83 25.35 -6.93
CA GLU A 224 -17.51 25.93 -5.77
C GLU A 224 -19.01 25.65 -5.95
N CYS A 225 -19.48 24.46 -5.53
CA CYS A 225 -20.85 24.34 -5.09
C CYS A 225 -20.90 24.87 -3.66
N GLU A 226 -21.13 26.18 -3.52
CA GLU A 226 -21.69 26.76 -2.31
C GLU A 226 -22.95 25.97 -1.94
N TYR A 227 -22.86 25.10 -0.94
CA TYR A 227 -24.04 24.66 -0.24
C TYR A 227 -24.53 25.85 0.59
N GLU A 228 -25.49 26.60 0.07
CA GLU A 228 -26.31 27.51 0.88
C GLU A 228 -26.96 26.67 1.99
N THR A 229 -26.40 26.72 3.20
CA THR A 229 -27.06 26.20 4.40
C THR A 229 -28.17 27.18 4.77
N GLU A 230 -29.42 26.79 4.50
CA GLU A 230 -30.60 27.44 5.10
C GLU A 230 -30.46 27.45 6.64
N PRO A 231 -30.68 28.60 7.32
CA PRO A 231 -30.59 28.66 8.76
C PRO A 231 -31.78 27.92 9.40
N ALA A 232 -31.47 26.91 10.21
CA ALA A 232 -32.43 26.19 11.04
C ALA A 232 -33.16 27.17 11.99
N GLY A 233 -34.43 27.45 11.68
CA GLY A 233 -35.33 28.21 12.55
C GLY A 233 -35.65 27.44 13.83
N VAL A 234 -34.93 27.72 14.92
CA VAL A 234 -35.30 27.29 16.26
C VAL A 234 -36.00 28.46 16.96
N LYS A 235 -37.34 28.40 17.06
CA LYS A 235 -38.10 29.25 17.99
C LYS A 235 -37.80 28.79 19.41
N MET A 236 -37.06 29.60 20.15
CA MET A 236 -36.92 29.48 21.60
C MET A 236 -38.29 29.77 22.25
N VAL A 237 -38.85 28.77 22.94
CA VAL A 237 -39.95 28.96 23.89
C VAL A 237 -39.35 29.58 25.14
N GLN A 238 -39.78 30.79 25.50
CA GLN A 238 -39.48 31.39 26.80
C GLN A 238 -40.52 30.94 27.83
N GLU A 239 -40.05 30.64 29.04
CA GLU A 239 -40.84 30.42 30.26
C GLU A 239 -41.65 31.65 30.68
#